data_AF-A0A6H9Z4C0-F1
#
_entry.id   AF-A0A6H9Z4C0-F1
#
_cell.length_a   1.000
_cell.length_b   1.000
_cell.length_c   1.000
_cell.angle_alpha   90.00
_cell.angle_beta   90.00
_cell.angle_gamma   90.00
#
_symmetry.space_group_name_H-M   'P 1'
#
loop_
_entity.id
_entity.type
_entity.pdbx_description
1 polymer ?
#
loop_
_entity_poly.entity_id
_entity_poly.type
_entity_poly.pdbx_seq_one_letter_code
_entity_poly.pdbx_strand_id
1 'polypeptide(L)' 'MDEQQPQKAFSKRTRTKEGRTYYDNVYAASLEEAYELYGESYMEGAEVDIVPAGAWDLAMGDRGLS' A
#
# COMPACT_ATOMS: atom_id res chain seq x y z
N MET A 1 12.41 25.63 4.81
CA MET A 1 11.80 25.12 3.56
C MET A 1 11.79 23.62 3.74
N ASP A 2 10.62 23.03 4.00
CA ASP A 2 10.49 21.58 4.00
C ASP A 2 10.78 21.10 2.57
N GLU A 3 11.97 20.55 2.37
CA GLU A 3 12.26 19.76 1.18
C GLU A 3 11.26 18.60 1.18
N GLN A 4 10.19 18.74 0.38
CA GLN A 4 9.28 17.62 0.13
C GLN A 4 10.14 16.52 -0.49
N GLN A 5 10.45 15.51 0.32
CA GLN A 5 11.20 14.35 -0.15
C GLN A 5 10.43 13.74 -1.32
N PRO A 6 11.12 13.29 -2.38
CA PRO A 6 10.45 12.71 -3.53
C PRO A 6 9.66 11.48 -3.10
N GLN A 7 8.34 11.53 -3.32
CA GLN A 7 7.45 10.41 -3.01
C GLN A 7 7.77 9.23 -3.92
N LYS A 8 7.80 8.04 -3.34
CA LYS A 8 8.01 6.75 -4.00
C LYS A 8 6.70 5.97 -3.96
N ALA A 9 6.48 5.13 -4.96
CA ALA A 9 5.31 4.28 -5.01
C ALA A 9 5.53 3.00 -4.19
N PHE A 10 4.54 2.68 -3.37
CA PHE A 10 4.43 1.44 -2.61
C PHE A 10 3.09 0.78 -2.93
N SER A 11 3.05 -0.53 -2.77
CA SER A 11 1.82 -1.31 -2.89
C SER A 11 1.37 -1.72 -1.50
N LYS A 12 0.20 -1.23 -1.10
CA LYS A 12 -0.51 -1.72 0.07
C LYS A 12 -1.34 -2.93 -0.33
N ARG A 13 -1.11 -4.03 0.37
CA ARG A 13 -1.78 -5.31 0.16
C ARG A 13 -2.60 -5.61 1.40
N THR A 14 -3.92 -5.59 1.26
CA THR A 14 -4.84 -5.90 2.36
C THR A 14 -5.39 -7.29 2.18
N ARG A 15 -5.00 -8.23 3.03
CA ARG A 15 -5.50 -9.61 3.02
C ARG A 15 -6.64 -9.76 4.03
N THR A 16 -7.82 -10.16 3.56
CA THR A 16 -8.97 -10.41 4.45
C THR A 16 -8.91 -11.80 5.08
N LYS A 17 -9.68 -12.00 6.16
CA LYS A 17 -9.88 -13.32 6.79
C LYS A 17 -10.37 -14.41 5.83
N GLU A 18 -11.07 -14.01 4.77
CA GLU A 18 -11.59 -14.91 3.73
C GLU A 18 -10.53 -15.29 2.67
N GLY A 19 -9.32 -14.77 2.78
CA GLY A 19 -8.20 -15.04 1.88
C GLY A 19 -8.14 -14.17 0.62
N ARG A 20 -9.00 -13.15 0.50
CA ARG A 20 -8.94 -12.18 -0.61
C ARG A 20 -7.86 -11.14 -0.35
N THR A 21 -7.19 -10.68 -1.42
CA THR A 21 -6.11 -9.70 -1.31
C THR A 21 -6.41 -8.50 -2.21
N TYR A 22 -6.55 -7.34 -1.59
CA TYR A 22 -6.78 -6.06 -2.23
C TYR A 22 -5.44 -5.34 -2.41
N TYR A 23 -5.27 -4.67 -3.55
CA TYR A 23 -4.05 -3.95 -3.89
C TYR A 23 -4.35 -2.47 -4.07
N ASP A 24 -3.64 -1.61 -3.34
CA ASP A 24 -3.71 -0.16 -3.47
C ASP A 24 -2.31 0.41 -3.75
N ASN A 25 -2.25 1.38 -4.66
CA ASN A 25 -1.03 2.15 -4.90
C ASN A 25 -0.99 3.33 -3.92
N VAL A 26 0.03 3.38 -3.07
CA VAL A 26 0.23 4.45 -2.08
C VAL A 26 1.58 5.13 -2.31
N TYR A 27 1.70 6.38 -1.91
CA TYR A 27 2.89 7.19 -2.17
C TYR A 27 3.41 7.80 -0.87
N ALA A 28 4.70 7.60 -0.59
CA ALA A 28 5.37 8.08 0.62
C ALA A 28 6.87 8.28 0.35
N ALA A 29 7.59 9.03 1.16
CA ALA A 29 9.04 9.23 1.02
C ALA A 29 9.85 7.97 1.39
N SER A 30 9.33 7.18 2.33
CA SER A 30 9.95 5.94 2.82
C SER A 30 8.93 4.83 3.08
N LEU A 31 9.43 3.60 3.28
CA LEU A 31 8.57 2.47 3.65
C LEU A 31 7.98 2.65 5.05
N GLU A 32 8.76 3.20 5.98
CA GLU A 32 8.34 3.50 7.34
C GLU A 32 7.15 4.48 7.33
N GLU A 33 7.28 5.59 6.60
CA GLU A 33 6.20 6.55 6.42
C GLU A 33 4.98 5.93 5.73
N ALA A 34 5.18 5.04 4.77
CA ALA A 34 4.07 4.32 4.13
C ALA A 34 3.29 3.46 5.14
N TYR A 35 3.96 2.80 6.08
CA TYR A 35 3.31 2.07 7.17
C TYR A 35 2.64 3.00 8.19
N GLU A 36 3.25 4.14 8.52
CA GLU A 36 2.63 5.12 9.41
C GLU A 36 1.34 5.70 8.82
N LEU A 37 1.32 5.98 7.52
CA LEU A 37 0.17 6.58 6.84
C LEU A 37 -0.89 5.56 6.43
N TYR A 38 -0.49 4.36 6.04
CA TYR A 38 -1.36 3.40 5.34
C TYR A 38 -1.33 1.98 5.90
N GLY A 39 -0.55 1.70 6.94
CA GLY A 39 -0.35 0.36 7.52
C GLY A 39 -1.57 -0.20 8.25
N GLU A 40 -2.63 0.58 8.42
CA GLU A 40 -3.86 0.14 9.06
C GLU A 40 -4.94 -0.24 8.04
N SER A 41 -5.82 -1.19 8.41
CA SER A 41 -7.01 -1.55 7.64
C SER A 41 -8.27 -1.33 8.46
N TYR A 42 -9.31 -0.82 7.82
CA TYR A 42 -10.65 -0.69 8.41
C TYR A 42 -11.40 -2.04 8.45
N MET A 43 -10.89 -3.08 7.78
CA MET A 43 -11.51 -4.40 7.74
C MET A 43 -11.06 -5.23 8.95
N GLU A 44 -12.02 -5.71 9.74
CA GLU A 44 -11.74 -6.40 11.01
C GLU A 44 -10.92 -7.68 10.81
N GLY A 45 -9.68 -7.65 11.32
CA GLY A 45 -8.71 -8.74 11.24
C GLY A 45 -8.22 -9.05 9.83
N ALA A 46 -8.23 -8.04 8.96
CA ALA A 46 -7.40 -8.04 7.77
C ALA A 46 -5.93 -7.76 8.13
N GLU A 47 -5.02 -8.37 7.40
CA GLU A 47 -3.58 -8.13 7.50
C GLU A 47 -3.17 -7.13 6.42
N VAL A 48 -2.33 -6.16 6.77
CA VAL A 48 -1.77 -5.19 5.82
C VAL A 48 -0.28 -5.45 5.66
N ASP A 49 0.15 -5.55 4.41
CA ASP A 49 1.55 -5.58 4.01
C ASP A 49 1.80 -4.42 3.05
N ILE A 50 2.90 -3.69 3.21
CA ILE A 50 3.29 -2.59 2.32
C ILE A 50 4.68 -2.88 1.80
N VAL A 51 4.84 -2.86 0.48
CA VAL A 51 6.11 -3.15 -0.17
C VAL A 51 6.41 -2.12 -1.26
N PRO A 52 7.69 -1.89 -1.62
CA PRO A 52 8.02 -1.09 -2.79
C PRO A 52 7.27 -1.60 -4.03
N ALA A 53 6.57 -0.72 -4.73
CA ALA A 53 5.70 -1.15 -5.83
C ALA A 53 6.52 -1.56 -7.05
N GLY A 54 6.38 -2.82 -7.48
CA GLY A 54 6.84 -3.27 -8.78
C GLY A 54 5.84 -2.90 -9.89
N ALA A 55 6.24 -3.11 -11.15
CA ALA A 55 5.36 -2.84 -12.31
C ALA A 55 4.04 -3.64 -12.26
N TRP A 56 4.08 -4.86 -11.71
CA TRP A 56 2.87 -5.66 -11.53
C TRP A 56 1.96 -5.09 -10.44
N ASP A 57 2.53 -4.68 -9.30
CA ASP A 57 1.75 -4.10 -8.20
C ASP A 57 1.04 -2.81 -8.63
N LEU A 58 1.76 -1.93 -9.33
CA LEU A 58 1.18 -0.70 -9.88
C LEU A 58 -0.01 -1.00 -10.80
N ALA A 59 0.16 -1.98 -11.68
CA ALA A 59 -0.90 -2.39 -12.61
C ALA A 59 -2.08 -3.12 -11.93
N MET A 60 -1.91 -3.65 -10.71
CA MET A 60 -3.00 -4.23 -9.92
C MET A 60 -3.75 -3.13 -9.17
N GLY A 61 -3.03 -2.20 -8.53
CA GLY A 61 -3.60 -1.05 -7.85
C GLY A 61 -4.39 -0.14 -8.78
N ASP A 62 -3.88 0.13 -9.98
CA ASP A 62 -4.57 0.96 -10.98
C ASP A 62 -5.86 0.32 -11.51
N ARG A 63 -5.96 -1.02 -11.46
CA ARG A 63 -7.16 -1.76 -11.85
C ARG A 63 -8.18 -1.87 -10.72
N GLY A 64 -7.85 -1.44 -9.50
CA GLY A 64 -8.70 -1.59 -8.31
C GLY A 64 -9.07 -3.05 -8.02
N LEU A 65 -8.14 -3.98 -8.29
CA LEU A 65 -8.42 -5.40 -8.17
C LEU A 65 -8.44 -5.86 -6.71
N SER A 66 -9.43 -6.70 -6.41
CA SER A 66 -9.79 -7.27 -5.10
C SER A 66 -9.83 -8.79 -5.13
#